data_AF-A0A520C8Q9-F1
#
_entry.id   AF-A0A520C8Q9-F1
#
_cell.length_a   1.000
_cell.length_b   1.000
_cell.length_c   1.000
_cell.angle_alpha   90.00
_cell.angle_beta   90.00
_cell.angle_gamma   90.00
#
_symmetry.space_group_name_H-M   'P 1'
#
loop_
_entity.id
_entity.type
_entity.pdbx_description
1 polymer ?
#
loop_
_entity_poly.entity_id
_entity_poly.type
_entity_poly.pdbx_seq_one_letter_code
_entity_poly.pdbx_strand_id
1 'polypeptide(L)'
;FVLVCAGVLVLQNKPNIPRGKFKTPYINAKYVFPLLIVIGAVYAFTYNKNSTLAFLNNEKQINTPEYIVTSLNTEEKQAVMQFLKVNDSENRYAELNDLERILSLSQSDETAYVNLVESLPVSENVKYESGFTLFKHKIPMYIFLVVLVFIGIWTWRENLSLIPVLGLTSCLYMMAELSVWNWIYFGCWLLIGLIIYFTYSRKHSKLNVQQI
;
A
#
# COMPACT_ATOMS: atom_id res chain seq x y z
N PHE A 1 11.94 7.27 9.63
CA PHE A 1 12.28 8.25 8.56
C PHE A 1 11.20 9.32 8.39
N VAL A 2 9.92 8.94 8.18
CA VAL A 2 8.77 9.86 8.07
C VAL A 2 8.77 10.97 9.12
N LEU A 3 8.89 10.61 10.42
CA LEU A 3 8.94 11.58 11.52
C LEU A 3 10.11 12.58 11.42
N VAL A 4 11.26 12.14 10.90
CA VAL A 4 12.45 12.99 10.74
C VAL A 4 12.25 13.98 9.59
N CYS A 5 11.78 13.52 8.43
CA CYS A 5 11.49 14.40 7.29
C CYS A 5 10.40 15.41 7.64
N ALA A 6 9.32 14.97 8.30
CA ALA A 6 8.29 15.86 8.81
C ALA A 6 8.87 16.87 9.82
N GLY A 7 9.72 16.43 10.74
CA GLY A 7 10.40 17.30 11.70
C GLY A 7 11.26 18.39 11.03
N VAL A 8 12.03 18.04 10.00
CA VAL A 8 12.84 19.01 9.22
C VAL A 8 11.94 20.04 8.53
N LEU A 9 10.81 19.61 7.95
CA LEU A 9 9.86 20.50 7.29
C LEU A 9 9.20 21.47 8.27
N VAL A 10 8.83 21.00 9.45
CA VAL A 10 8.25 21.84 10.52
C VAL A 10 9.30 22.82 11.06
N LEU A 11 10.54 22.38 11.23
CA LEU A 11 11.62 23.23 11.76
C LEU A 11 12.04 24.31 10.78
N GLN A 12 11.98 24.07 9.45
CA GLN A 12 12.43 25.08 8.47
C GLN A 12 11.64 26.40 8.57
N ASN A 13 10.40 26.35 9.06
CA ASN A 13 9.49 27.50 9.17
C ASN A 13 9.52 28.18 10.55
N LYS A 14 10.29 27.66 11.51
CA LYS A 14 10.41 28.30 12.83
C LYS A 14 11.48 29.40 12.80
N PRO A 15 11.18 30.62 13.27
CA PRO A 15 12.20 31.64 13.47
C PRO A 15 13.12 31.24 14.64
N ASN A 16 14.38 31.72 14.62
CA ASN A 16 15.36 31.60 15.70
C ASN A 16 15.84 30.17 16.06
N ILE A 17 15.87 29.25 15.09
CA ILE A 17 16.51 27.94 15.29
C ILE A 17 18.03 27.99 14.98
N PRO A 18 18.90 27.49 15.87
CA PRO A 18 20.33 27.36 15.57
C PRO A 18 20.51 26.37 14.41
N ARG A 19 20.91 26.86 13.24
CA ARG A 19 21.14 26.01 12.06
C ARG A 19 22.55 25.39 12.15
N GLY A 20 22.62 24.09 11.90
CA GLY A 20 23.90 23.36 11.83
C GLY A 20 24.80 23.88 10.69
N LYS A 21 26.10 23.53 10.75
CA LYS A 21 27.08 23.92 9.71
C LYS A 21 26.73 23.39 8.31
N PHE A 22 25.98 22.28 8.22
CA PHE A 22 25.59 21.65 6.96
C PHE A 22 24.37 22.35 6.35
N LYS A 23 24.54 22.90 5.13
CA LYS A 23 23.47 23.51 4.35
C LYS A 23 23.04 22.52 3.26
N THR A 24 21.80 22.05 3.31
CA THR A 24 21.22 21.28 2.22
C THR A 24 20.89 22.19 1.04
N PRO A 25 21.13 21.75 -0.21
CA PRO A 25 20.68 22.51 -1.37
C PRO A 25 19.16 22.64 -1.32
N TYR A 26 18.68 23.87 -1.38
CA TYR A 26 17.25 24.18 -1.32
C TYR A 26 16.70 24.28 -2.73
N ILE A 27 15.71 23.44 -3.03
CA ILE A 27 14.86 23.54 -4.22
C ILE A 27 13.45 23.71 -3.71
N ASN A 28 12.71 24.70 -4.23
CA ASN A 28 11.37 25.00 -3.77
C ASN A 28 10.36 23.94 -4.28
N ALA A 29 9.71 23.25 -3.35
CA ALA A 29 8.70 22.24 -3.67
C ALA A 29 7.37 22.82 -4.19
N LYS A 30 7.11 24.13 -3.98
CA LYS A 30 5.82 24.79 -4.26
C LYS A 30 5.25 24.48 -5.65
N TYR A 31 6.08 24.48 -6.68
CA TYR A 31 5.64 24.18 -8.05
C TYR A 31 6.00 22.76 -8.47
N VAL A 32 7.19 22.29 -8.07
CA VAL A 32 7.70 20.99 -8.49
C VAL A 32 6.81 19.86 -7.96
N PHE A 33 6.44 19.90 -6.68
CA PHE A 33 5.72 18.80 -6.07
C PHE A 33 4.26 18.68 -6.57
N PRO A 34 3.45 19.75 -6.62
CA PRO A 34 2.12 19.68 -7.23
C PRO A 34 2.17 19.27 -8.72
N LEU A 35 3.17 19.73 -9.47
CA LEU A 35 3.36 19.31 -10.86
C LEU A 35 3.58 17.80 -10.96
N LEU A 36 4.42 17.22 -10.09
CA LEU A 36 4.63 15.77 -10.03
C LEU A 36 3.34 15.01 -9.70
N ILE A 37 2.51 15.53 -8.79
CA ILE A 37 1.20 14.94 -8.48
C ILE A 37 0.31 14.92 -9.73
N VAL A 38 0.23 16.05 -10.44
CA VAL A 38 -0.59 16.15 -11.67
C VAL A 38 -0.08 15.21 -12.75
N ILE A 39 1.24 15.15 -12.98
CA ILE A 39 1.86 14.22 -13.94
C ILE A 39 1.53 12.77 -13.56
N GLY A 40 1.68 12.40 -12.29
CA GLY A 40 1.34 11.07 -11.81
C GLY A 40 -0.13 10.72 -12.00
N ALA A 41 -1.03 11.66 -11.71
CA ALA A 41 -2.47 11.48 -11.94
C ALA A 41 -2.79 11.32 -13.42
N VAL A 42 -2.25 12.19 -14.30
CA VAL A 42 -2.43 12.07 -15.75
C VAL A 42 -1.91 10.74 -16.25
N TYR A 43 -0.72 10.30 -15.81
CA TYR A 43 -0.16 9.00 -16.17
C TYR A 43 -1.09 7.85 -15.75
N ALA A 44 -1.61 7.87 -14.52
CA ALA A 44 -2.54 6.86 -14.02
C ALA A 44 -3.82 6.79 -14.87
N PHE A 45 -4.42 7.94 -15.22
CA PHE A 45 -5.67 7.98 -15.98
C PHE A 45 -5.51 7.82 -17.50
N THR A 46 -4.29 7.96 -18.05
CA THR A 46 -4.03 7.80 -19.49
C THR A 46 -3.47 6.43 -19.83
N TYR A 47 -2.47 5.95 -19.08
CA TYR A 47 -1.82 4.67 -19.37
C TYR A 47 -2.51 3.51 -18.66
N ASN A 48 -2.96 3.70 -17.41
CA ASN A 48 -3.54 2.63 -16.60
C ASN A 48 -4.98 2.92 -16.17
N LYS A 49 -5.81 3.38 -17.12
CA LYS A 49 -7.16 3.86 -16.86
C LYS A 49 -8.04 2.78 -16.20
N ASN A 50 -8.03 1.57 -16.73
CA ASN A 50 -8.89 0.49 -16.26
C ASN A 50 -8.56 0.10 -14.82
N SER A 51 -7.28 -0.16 -14.50
CA SER A 51 -6.88 -0.51 -13.13
C SER A 51 -7.05 0.65 -12.16
N THR A 52 -6.84 1.89 -12.61
CA THR A 52 -7.06 3.09 -11.76
C THR A 52 -8.54 3.24 -11.41
N LEU A 53 -9.44 3.09 -12.39
CA LEU A 53 -10.89 3.15 -12.16
C LEU A 53 -11.37 1.97 -11.30
N ALA A 54 -10.87 0.75 -11.56
CA ALA A 54 -11.18 -0.43 -10.76
C ALA A 54 -10.71 -0.27 -9.30
N PHE A 55 -9.55 0.35 -9.08
CA PHE A 55 -9.06 0.68 -7.74
C PHE A 55 -10.00 1.65 -7.02
N LEU A 56 -10.38 2.75 -7.68
CA LEU A 56 -11.22 3.81 -7.13
C LEU A 56 -12.67 3.38 -6.89
N ASN A 57 -13.25 2.61 -7.81
CA ASN A 57 -14.62 2.11 -7.71
C ASN A 57 -14.74 0.86 -6.83
N ASN A 58 -13.61 0.33 -6.34
CA ASN A 58 -13.55 -0.92 -5.60
C ASN A 58 -14.24 -2.09 -6.33
N GLU A 59 -13.95 -2.21 -7.63
CA GLU A 59 -14.44 -3.31 -8.45
C GLU A 59 -13.92 -4.66 -7.94
N LYS A 60 -14.69 -5.73 -8.20
CA LYS A 60 -14.32 -7.08 -7.78
C LYS A 60 -12.96 -7.47 -8.36
N GLN A 61 -12.11 -8.05 -7.53
CA GLN A 61 -10.77 -8.47 -7.92
C GLN A 61 -10.68 -9.99 -7.91
N ILE A 62 -9.97 -10.57 -8.87
CA ILE A 62 -9.77 -12.02 -8.93
C ILE A 62 -8.82 -12.44 -7.81
N ASN A 63 -9.18 -13.51 -7.12
CA ASN A 63 -8.36 -14.09 -6.07
C ASN A 63 -7.08 -14.72 -6.63
N THR A 64 -6.03 -14.78 -5.82
CA THR A 64 -4.77 -15.41 -6.23
C THR A 64 -4.92 -16.92 -6.38
N PRO A 65 -4.05 -17.60 -7.17
CA PRO A 65 -4.01 -19.05 -7.25
C PRO A 65 -3.96 -19.73 -5.88
N GLU A 66 -3.12 -19.22 -4.98
CA GLU A 66 -2.97 -19.71 -3.62
C GLU A 66 -4.28 -19.60 -2.82
N TYR A 67 -4.98 -18.46 -2.90
CA TYR A 67 -6.26 -18.27 -2.21
C TYR A 67 -7.33 -19.21 -2.76
N ILE A 68 -7.41 -19.38 -4.08
CA ILE A 68 -8.37 -20.29 -4.71
C ILE A 68 -8.09 -21.73 -4.25
N VAL A 69 -6.85 -22.19 -4.30
CA VAL A 69 -6.51 -23.56 -3.88
C VAL A 69 -6.74 -23.79 -2.38
N THR A 70 -6.49 -22.80 -1.53
CA THR A 70 -6.67 -22.93 -0.08
C THR A 70 -8.14 -22.84 0.35
N SER A 71 -9.01 -22.19 -0.43
CA SER A 71 -10.44 -22.05 -0.14
C SER A 71 -11.30 -23.22 -0.62
N LEU A 72 -10.82 -24.04 -1.56
CA LEU A 72 -11.55 -25.20 -2.08
C LEU A 72 -11.46 -26.41 -1.14
N ASN A 73 -12.54 -27.19 -1.08
CA ASN A 73 -12.54 -28.50 -0.43
C ASN A 73 -11.90 -29.58 -1.34
N THR A 74 -11.71 -30.80 -0.82
CA THR A 74 -11.04 -31.89 -1.56
C THR A 74 -11.82 -32.31 -2.82
N GLU A 75 -13.16 -32.31 -2.78
CA GLU A 75 -14.03 -32.70 -3.89
C GLU A 75 -14.00 -31.65 -5.01
N GLU A 76 -14.10 -30.37 -4.63
CA GLU A 76 -14.03 -29.23 -5.54
C GLU A 76 -12.66 -29.14 -6.21
N LYS A 77 -11.57 -29.41 -5.49
CA LYS A 77 -10.22 -29.50 -6.08
C LYS A 77 -10.14 -30.55 -7.19
N GLN A 78 -10.72 -31.72 -6.95
CA GLN A 78 -10.75 -32.79 -7.95
C GLN A 78 -11.62 -32.41 -9.15
N ALA A 79 -12.79 -31.82 -8.92
CA ALA A 79 -13.68 -31.37 -9.98
C ALA A 79 -13.04 -30.28 -10.85
N VAL A 80 -12.38 -29.29 -10.23
CA VAL A 80 -11.65 -28.23 -10.93
C VAL A 80 -10.47 -28.80 -11.72
N MET A 81 -9.69 -29.70 -11.12
CA MET A 81 -8.56 -30.35 -11.79
C MET A 81 -9.04 -31.13 -13.03
N GLN A 82 -10.12 -31.90 -12.90
CA GLN A 82 -10.68 -32.66 -14.02
C GLN A 82 -11.22 -31.72 -15.11
N PHE A 83 -11.93 -30.66 -14.74
CA PHE A 83 -12.42 -29.64 -15.66
C PHE A 83 -11.28 -29.01 -16.47
N LEU A 84 -10.20 -28.61 -15.80
CA LEU A 84 -9.04 -27.98 -16.44
C LEU A 84 -8.31 -28.95 -17.38
N LYS A 85 -8.16 -30.22 -17.03
CA LYS A 85 -7.53 -31.22 -17.91
C LYS A 85 -8.38 -31.56 -19.13
N VAL A 86 -9.70 -31.56 -19.01
CA VAL A 86 -10.63 -31.87 -20.11
C VAL A 86 -10.77 -30.69 -21.08
N ASN A 87 -10.78 -29.46 -20.56
CA ASN A 87 -11.00 -28.26 -21.37
C ASN A 87 -9.70 -27.65 -21.95
N ASP A 88 -8.55 -28.24 -21.62
CA ASP A 88 -7.26 -27.82 -22.17
C ASP A 88 -6.98 -28.47 -23.52
N SER A 89 -7.28 -27.74 -24.59
CA SER A 89 -7.05 -28.18 -25.97
C SER A 89 -5.58 -28.41 -26.33
N GLU A 90 -4.65 -27.80 -25.60
CA GLU A 90 -3.21 -27.86 -25.87
C GLU A 90 -2.50 -28.93 -25.02
N ASN A 91 -3.24 -29.66 -24.18
CA ASN A 91 -2.73 -30.72 -23.30
C ASN A 91 -1.55 -30.28 -22.40
N ARG A 92 -1.50 -28.99 -22.06
CA ARG A 92 -0.50 -28.33 -21.21
C ARG A 92 -0.56 -28.81 -19.77
N TYR A 93 -1.73 -29.25 -19.31
CA TYR A 93 -1.96 -29.63 -17.91
C TYR A 93 -2.04 -31.14 -17.67
N ALA A 94 -1.89 -31.98 -18.70
CA ALA A 94 -2.04 -33.44 -18.58
C ALA A 94 -1.16 -34.06 -17.49
N GLU A 95 0.11 -33.68 -17.48
CA GLU A 95 1.16 -34.20 -16.58
C GLU A 95 1.20 -33.49 -15.22
N LEU A 96 0.41 -32.43 -15.02
CA LEU A 96 0.38 -31.68 -13.77
C LEU A 96 -0.66 -32.28 -12.82
N ASN A 97 -0.24 -32.62 -11.61
CA ASN A 97 -1.11 -33.13 -10.54
C ASN A 97 -1.42 -32.09 -9.46
N ASP A 98 -0.90 -30.87 -9.60
CA ASP A 98 -1.01 -29.80 -8.63
C ASP A 98 -1.79 -28.62 -9.22
N LEU A 99 -2.92 -28.30 -8.59
CA LEU A 99 -3.83 -27.26 -9.05
C LEU A 99 -3.18 -25.88 -8.97
N GLU A 100 -2.36 -25.64 -7.95
CA GLU A 100 -1.68 -24.37 -7.76
C GLU A 100 -0.70 -24.09 -8.89
N ARG A 101 0.01 -25.12 -9.35
CA ARG A 101 0.92 -25.02 -10.49
C ARG A 101 0.18 -24.69 -11.79
N ILE A 102 -1.00 -25.27 -12.02
CA ILE A 102 -1.80 -24.98 -13.22
C ILE A 102 -2.29 -23.51 -13.21
N LEU A 103 -2.81 -23.05 -12.08
CA LEU A 103 -3.32 -21.69 -11.94
C LEU A 103 -2.20 -20.64 -12.01
N SER A 104 -1.04 -20.91 -11.41
CA SER A 104 0.11 -19.99 -11.43
C SER A 104 0.74 -19.84 -12.82
N LEU A 105 0.72 -20.88 -13.66
CA LEU A 105 1.19 -20.76 -15.05
C LEU A 105 0.35 -19.77 -15.86
N SER A 106 -0.95 -19.77 -15.61
CA SER A 106 -1.91 -18.91 -16.33
C SER A 106 -1.86 -17.46 -15.83
N GLN A 107 -1.35 -17.22 -14.63
CA GLN A 107 -1.23 -15.88 -14.03
C GLN A 107 -0.26 -14.95 -14.79
N SER A 108 0.61 -15.49 -15.63
CA SER A 108 1.55 -14.72 -16.44
C SER A 108 0.87 -13.80 -17.48
N ASP A 109 -0.33 -14.18 -17.93
CA ASP A 109 -1.19 -13.37 -18.79
C ASP A 109 -2.50 -13.08 -18.04
N GLU A 110 -2.69 -11.82 -17.66
CA GLU A 110 -3.86 -11.37 -16.89
C GLU A 110 -5.18 -11.73 -17.59
N THR A 111 -5.24 -11.61 -18.91
CA THR A 111 -6.48 -11.89 -19.67
C THR A 111 -6.78 -13.38 -19.73
N ALA A 112 -5.76 -14.21 -19.93
CA ALA A 112 -5.91 -15.66 -19.93
C ALA A 112 -6.32 -16.16 -18.54
N TYR A 113 -5.73 -15.60 -17.48
CA TYR A 113 -6.07 -15.95 -16.11
C TYR A 113 -7.51 -15.59 -15.76
N VAL A 114 -7.97 -14.40 -16.13
CA VAL A 114 -9.36 -13.95 -15.91
C VAL A 114 -10.35 -14.93 -16.53
N ASN A 115 -10.18 -15.24 -17.81
CA ASN A 115 -11.07 -16.14 -18.54
C ASN A 115 -11.06 -17.56 -17.93
N LEU A 116 -9.89 -18.04 -17.52
CA LEU A 116 -9.73 -19.34 -16.89
C LEU A 116 -10.49 -19.40 -15.55
N VAL A 117 -10.27 -18.43 -14.66
CA VAL A 117 -10.95 -18.39 -13.35
C VAL A 117 -12.47 -18.22 -13.50
N GLU A 118 -12.91 -17.44 -14.49
CA GLU A 118 -14.32 -17.26 -14.79
C GLU A 118 -14.99 -18.59 -15.22
N SER A 119 -14.28 -19.40 -16.01
CA SER A 119 -14.76 -20.70 -16.48
C SER A 119 -14.85 -21.78 -15.39
N LEU A 120 -14.16 -21.61 -14.25
CA LEU A 120 -14.09 -22.65 -13.22
C LEU A 120 -15.48 -22.98 -12.64
N PRO A 121 -15.80 -24.26 -12.38
CA PRO A 121 -17.08 -24.68 -11.79
C PRO A 121 -17.10 -24.48 -10.27
N VAL A 122 -16.75 -23.29 -9.79
CA VAL A 122 -16.69 -22.94 -8.37
C VAL A 122 -17.52 -21.68 -8.08
N SER A 123 -17.85 -21.48 -6.82
CA SER A 123 -18.68 -20.35 -6.38
C SER A 123 -17.98 -19.00 -6.57
N GLU A 124 -18.75 -17.94 -6.82
CA GLU A 124 -18.20 -16.60 -7.13
C GLU A 124 -17.36 -15.99 -6.00
N ASN A 125 -17.66 -16.31 -4.75
CA ASN A 125 -16.90 -15.87 -3.57
C ASN A 125 -15.48 -16.46 -3.50
N VAL A 126 -15.25 -17.62 -4.15
CA VAL A 126 -13.91 -18.22 -4.28
C VAL A 126 -13.16 -17.58 -5.44
N LYS A 127 -13.87 -17.20 -6.51
CA LYS A 127 -13.27 -16.56 -7.70
C LYS A 127 -12.87 -15.11 -7.43
N TYR A 128 -13.72 -14.35 -6.73
CA TYR A 128 -13.59 -12.92 -6.59
C TYR A 128 -13.61 -12.47 -5.14
N GLU A 129 -12.72 -11.54 -4.80
CA GLU A 129 -12.82 -10.72 -3.60
C GLU A 129 -13.60 -9.44 -3.91
N SER A 130 -14.53 -9.07 -3.03
CA SER A 130 -15.33 -7.86 -3.20
C SER A 130 -15.76 -7.24 -1.87
N GLY A 131 -16.34 -6.04 -1.94
CA GLY A 131 -16.91 -5.36 -0.79
C GLY A 131 -15.86 -4.87 0.21
N PHE A 132 -16.15 -5.05 1.50
CA PHE A 132 -15.32 -4.49 2.58
C PHE A 132 -14.02 -5.26 2.81
N THR A 133 -13.96 -6.56 2.50
CA THR A 133 -12.73 -7.36 2.60
C THR A 133 -11.67 -6.79 1.66
N LEU A 134 -12.04 -6.61 0.39
CA LEU A 134 -11.19 -5.99 -0.62
C LEU A 134 -10.81 -4.54 -0.26
N PHE A 135 -11.77 -3.75 0.23
CA PHE A 135 -11.53 -2.36 0.57
C PHE A 135 -10.47 -2.20 1.67
N LYS A 136 -10.47 -3.07 2.70
CA LYS A 136 -9.50 -3.01 3.80
C LYS A 136 -8.06 -3.03 3.31
N HIS A 137 -7.77 -3.89 2.33
CA HIS A 137 -6.43 -4.00 1.76
C HIS A 137 -5.96 -2.72 1.07
N LYS A 138 -6.91 -1.88 0.60
CA LYS A 138 -6.64 -0.62 -0.09
C LYS A 138 -6.56 0.59 0.86
N ILE A 139 -6.99 0.47 2.11
CA ILE A 139 -7.04 1.58 3.09
C ILE A 139 -5.71 2.35 3.21
N PRO A 140 -4.54 1.69 3.37
CA PRO A 140 -3.28 2.42 3.52
C PRO A 140 -2.96 3.31 2.32
N MET A 141 -3.28 2.85 1.10
CA MET A 141 -3.08 3.61 -0.13
C MET A 141 -4.04 4.81 -0.23
N TYR A 142 -5.30 4.66 0.18
CA TYR A 142 -6.22 5.79 0.26
C TYR A 142 -5.76 6.87 1.24
N ILE A 143 -5.27 6.47 2.42
CA ILE A 143 -4.68 7.40 3.40
C ILE A 143 -3.48 8.13 2.77
N PHE A 144 -2.62 7.41 2.06
CA PHE A 144 -1.49 8.00 1.35
C PHE A 144 -1.93 9.04 0.33
N LEU A 145 -2.96 8.77 -0.50
CA LEU A 145 -3.47 9.73 -1.48
C LEU A 145 -3.99 11.01 -0.83
N VAL A 146 -4.70 10.90 0.30
CA VAL A 146 -5.18 12.06 1.06
C VAL A 146 -4.01 12.87 1.63
N VAL A 147 -3.02 12.19 2.21
CA VAL A 147 -1.81 12.84 2.75
C VAL A 147 -0.99 13.50 1.64
N LEU A 148 -0.94 12.91 0.45
CA LEU A 148 -0.24 13.45 -0.71
C LEU A 148 -0.89 14.75 -1.21
N VAL A 149 -2.22 14.83 -1.25
CA VAL A 149 -2.95 16.09 -1.52
C VAL A 149 -2.68 17.12 -0.42
N PHE A 150 -2.71 16.72 0.85
CA PHE A 150 -2.40 17.60 1.97
C PHE A 150 -0.98 18.19 1.89
N ILE A 151 0.03 17.35 1.62
CA ILE A 151 1.42 17.80 1.42
C ILE A 151 1.49 18.72 0.20
N GLY A 152 0.78 18.42 -0.88
CA GLY A 152 0.65 19.30 -2.05
C GLY A 152 0.20 20.71 -1.66
N ILE A 153 -0.90 20.82 -0.90
CA ILE A 153 -1.40 22.11 -0.40
C ILE A 153 -0.39 22.77 0.55
N TRP A 154 0.25 22.00 1.42
CA TRP A 154 1.22 22.52 2.38
C TRP A 154 2.47 23.08 1.69
N THR A 155 2.99 22.40 0.66
CA THR A 155 4.12 22.90 -0.16
C THR A 155 3.78 24.22 -0.85
N TRP A 156 2.53 24.39 -1.29
CA TRP A 156 2.08 25.62 -1.94
C TRP A 156 2.07 26.82 -1.00
N ARG A 157 1.64 26.61 0.25
CA ARG A 157 1.52 27.67 1.26
C ARG A 157 2.86 28.12 1.82
N GLU A 158 3.78 27.18 2.03
CA GLU A 158 4.94 27.40 2.91
C GLU A 158 6.31 27.30 2.21
N ASN A 159 6.37 27.22 0.87
CA ASN A 159 7.62 27.12 0.10
C ASN A 159 8.60 26.08 0.67
N LEU A 160 8.09 24.88 0.97
CA LEU A 160 8.87 23.83 1.62
C LEU A 160 10.06 23.37 0.74
N SER A 161 11.13 22.86 1.37
CA SER A 161 12.24 22.22 0.66
C SER A 161 11.81 20.91 -0.03
N LEU A 162 12.19 20.73 -1.29
CA LEU A 162 11.83 19.57 -2.11
C LEU A 162 12.41 18.26 -1.58
N ILE A 163 13.65 18.26 -1.08
CA ILE A 163 14.33 17.01 -0.70
C ILE A 163 13.61 16.31 0.47
N PRO A 164 13.29 16.98 1.59
CA PRO A 164 12.53 16.35 2.65
C PRO A 164 11.09 16.01 2.25
N VAL A 165 10.47 16.77 1.34
CA VAL A 165 9.13 16.46 0.82
C VAL A 165 9.15 15.14 0.04
N LEU A 166 10.08 14.98 -0.91
CA LEU A 166 10.21 13.76 -1.70
C LEU A 166 10.58 12.56 -0.84
N GLY A 167 11.46 12.74 0.15
CA GLY A 167 11.79 11.69 1.11
C GLY A 167 10.59 11.28 1.98
N LEU A 168 9.82 12.27 2.47
CA LEU A 168 8.59 12.02 3.23
C LEU A 168 7.58 11.23 2.38
N THR A 169 7.34 11.65 1.14
CA THR A 169 6.35 11.03 0.26
C THR A 169 6.76 9.65 -0.22
N SER A 170 8.04 9.45 -0.55
CA SER A 170 8.59 8.14 -0.93
C SER A 170 8.46 7.13 0.22
N CYS A 171 8.79 7.53 1.46
CA CYS A 171 8.63 6.63 2.60
C CYS A 171 7.17 6.36 2.95
N LEU A 172 6.28 7.35 2.83
CA LEU A 172 4.85 7.10 3.02
C LEU A 172 4.28 6.16 1.96
N TYR A 173 4.74 6.26 0.71
CA TYR A 173 4.36 5.35 -0.36
C TYR A 173 4.75 3.90 -0.03
N MET A 174 6.01 3.65 0.32
CA MET A 174 6.47 2.32 0.72
C MET A 174 5.71 1.77 1.94
N MET A 175 5.34 2.63 2.89
CA MET A 175 4.51 2.22 4.03
C MET A 175 3.06 1.91 3.66
N ALA A 176 2.54 2.53 2.58
CA ALA A 176 1.20 2.28 2.07
C ALA A 176 1.08 0.96 1.30
N GLU A 177 2.18 0.40 0.81
CA GLU A 177 2.21 -0.94 0.21
C GLU A 177 2.18 -2.07 1.26
N LEU A 178 2.35 -1.75 2.55
CA LEU A 178 2.30 -2.75 3.61
C LEU A 178 0.85 -3.12 3.97
N SER A 179 0.63 -4.40 4.25
CA SER A 179 -0.65 -4.92 4.71
C SER A 179 -1.13 -4.23 6.00
N VAL A 180 -2.45 -4.11 6.16
CA VAL A 180 -3.09 -3.53 7.36
C VAL A 180 -2.67 -4.25 8.65
N TRP A 181 -2.36 -5.55 8.58
CA TRP A 181 -1.87 -6.30 9.72
C TRP A 181 -0.55 -5.75 10.27
N ASN A 182 0.38 -5.34 9.40
CA ASN A 182 1.65 -4.74 9.80
C ASN A 182 1.43 -3.42 10.56
N TRP A 183 0.45 -2.63 10.12
CA TRP A 183 0.06 -1.38 10.80
C TRP A 183 -0.54 -1.62 12.17
N ILE A 184 -1.37 -2.65 12.34
CA ILE A 184 -1.94 -3.02 13.64
C ILE A 184 -0.83 -3.44 14.61
N TYR A 185 0.11 -4.29 14.18
CA TYR A 185 1.23 -4.70 15.03
C TYR A 185 2.11 -3.51 15.43
N PHE A 186 2.46 -2.66 14.47
CA PHE A 186 3.22 -1.44 14.74
C PHE A 186 2.50 -0.51 15.72
N GLY A 187 1.19 -0.29 15.52
CA GLY A 187 0.37 0.57 16.36
C GLY A 187 0.29 0.05 17.81
N CYS A 188 0.03 -1.25 17.99
CA CYS A 188 0.01 -1.88 19.31
C CYS A 188 1.37 -1.78 20.01
N TRP A 189 2.46 -2.08 19.30
CA TRP A 189 3.81 -2.00 19.86
C TRP A 189 4.19 -0.56 20.24
N LEU A 190 3.86 0.42 19.39
CA LEU A 190 4.07 1.84 19.67
C LEU A 190 3.28 2.25 20.92
N LEU A 191 2.02 1.85 21.03
CA LEU A 191 1.16 2.19 22.16
C LEU A 191 1.71 1.61 23.48
N ILE A 192 2.14 0.35 23.47
CA ILE A 192 2.81 -0.28 24.63
C ILE A 192 4.09 0.47 24.98
N GLY A 193 4.94 0.76 24.00
CA GLY A 193 6.17 1.53 24.20
C GLY A 193 5.91 2.91 24.79
N LEU A 194 4.84 3.58 24.35
CA LEU A 194 4.41 4.89 24.84
C LEU A 194 3.92 4.81 26.30
N ILE A 195 3.15 3.77 26.65
CA ILE A 195 2.69 3.53 28.04
C ILE A 195 3.90 3.32 28.96
N ILE A 196 4.84 2.45 28.57
CA ILE A 196 6.06 2.20 29.35
C ILE A 196 6.87 3.49 29.47
N TYR A 197 7.06 4.21 28.36
CA TYR A 197 7.80 5.46 28.32
C TYR A 197 7.21 6.49 29.27
N PHE A 198 5.90 6.76 29.22
CA PHE A 198 5.29 7.76 30.10
C PHE A 198 5.24 7.30 31.56
N THR A 199 5.04 6.01 31.83
CA THR A 199 5.03 5.49 33.20
C THR A 199 6.41 5.59 33.85
N TYR A 200 7.46 5.24 33.10
CA TYR A 200 8.84 5.37 33.56
C TYR A 200 9.32 6.83 33.60
N SER A 201 9.08 7.58 32.53
CA SER A 201 9.47 8.99 32.39
C SER A 201 8.83 9.84 33.47
N ARG A 202 7.55 9.64 33.83
CA ARG A 202 6.90 10.42 34.89
C ARG A 202 7.56 10.25 36.27
N LYS A 203 8.21 9.11 36.52
CA LYS A 203 8.91 8.82 37.78
C LYS A 203 10.40 9.21 37.75
N HIS A 204 11.02 9.27 36.56
CA HIS A 204 12.45 9.48 36.38
C HIS A 204 12.82 10.75 35.57
N SER A 205 11.84 11.57 35.19
CA SER A 205 12.07 12.80 34.43
C SER A 205 12.86 13.80 35.28
N LYS A 206 14.12 14.02 34.89
CA LYS A 206 15.03 15.01 35.48
C LYS A 206 14.84 16.42 34.89
N LEU A 207 13.71 16.68 34.22
CA LEU A 207 13.44 17.97 33.62
C LEU A 207 12.72 18.88 34.63
N ASN A 208 13.53 19.71 35.28
CA ASN A 208 13.18 20.83 36.15
C ASN A 208 12.56 20.47 37.51
N VAL A 209 13.36 19.88 38.40
CA VAL A 209 13.23 20.23 39.83
C VAL A 209 13.88 21.61 39.96
N GLN A 210 13.09 22.68 39.81
CA GLN A 210 13.52 23.99 40.27
C GLN A 210 13.86 23.85 41.75
N GLN A 211 15.16 23.85 42.07
CA GLN A 211 15.62 24.08 43.43
C GLN A 211 15.20 25.50 43.78
N ILE A 212 14.12 25.61 44.56
CA ILE A 212 13.72 26.84 45.27
C ILE A 212 14.76 27.09 46.36
#